data_AF-A0A971UJK4-F1
#
_entry.id   AF-A0A971UJK4-F1
#
_cell.length_a   1.000
_cell.length_b   1.000
_cell.length_c   1.000
_cell.angle_alpha   90.00
_cell.angle_beta   90.00
_cell.angle_gamma   90.00
#
_symmetry.space_group_name_H-M   'P 1'
#
loop_
_entity.id
_entity.type
_entity.pdbx_description
1 polymer ?
#
loop_
_entity_poly.entity_id
_entity_poly.type
_entity_poly.pdbx_seq_one_letter_code
_entity_poly.pdbx_strand_id
1 'polypeptide(L)'
;MANLTTYLTRDAVKALGKPAIVVKGCDARALVVLEQECQIDRSAMHVIGMACAGVGSPRAPKCASCDVHVPAAADEVIGEAPAQTGPADPPYAELEEFLQKSPAERFAYWREEAARCIRCYACREVCPTCYCPRCIVDKNRPACLDTSATVKANFAWHVTRAFHQAGRCTGCGECTRVCPVGINMRLLNQSLARAADEHFGYRAGTNRETPPIIGAYGLEDKESFIR
;
A
#
# COMPACT_ATOMS: atom_id res chain seq x y z
N MET A 1 -0.26 0.02 15.90
CA MET A 1 -0.87 1.33 15.58
C MET A 1 -1.28 1.33 14.12
N ALA A 2 -2.55 1.64 13.82
CA ALA A 2 -3.05 1.76 12.45
C ALA A 2 -2.40 2.96 11.71
N ASN A 3 -2.54 3.00 10.39
CA ASN A 3 -2.11 4.14 9.59
C ASN A 3 -3.25 5.16 9.48
N LEU A 4 -3.09 6.31 10.15
CA LEU A 4 -4.14 7.34 10.22
C LEU A 4 -4.23 8.23 8.98
N THR A 5 -3.28 8.12 8.04
CA THR A 5 -3.27 8.93 6.81
C THR A 5 -4.51 8.67 5.93
N THR A 6 -5.16 7.52 6.09
CA THR A 6 -6.43 7.17 5.44
C THR A 6 -7.58 8.14 5.74
N TYR A 7 -7.52 8.88 6.85
CA TYR A 7 -8.56 9.80 7.26
C TYR A 7 -8.40 11.21 6.68
N LEU A 8 -7.19 11.57 6.22
CA LEU A 8 -6.87 12.95 5.80
C LEU A 8 -7.63 13.42 4.56
N THR A 9 -8.11 12.48 3.74
CA THR A 9 -8.86 12.80 2.53
C THR A 9 -10.36 13.00 2.79
N ARG A 10 -10.84 12.67 3.99
CA ARG A 10 -12.28 12.74 4.35
C ARG A 10 -12.72 14.17 4.65
N ASP A 11 -13.84 14.59 4.07
CA ASP A 11 -14.37 15.94 4.26
C ASP A 11 -14.64 16.28 5.72
N ALA A 12 -15.15 15.32 6.50
CA ALA A 12 -15.39 15.50 7.93
C ALA A 12 -14.10 15.80 8.73
N VAL A 13 -12.95 15.28 8.29
CA VAL A 13 -11.66 15.53 8.93
C VAL A 13 -11.09 16.87 8.47
N LYS A 14 -11.21 17.18 7.17
CA LYS A 14 -10.84 18.49 6.61
C LYS A 14 -11.61 19.63 7.28
N ALA A 15 -12.89 19.41 7.61
CA ALA A 15 -13.73 20.38 8.30
C ALA A 15 -13.26 20.73 9.73
N LEU A 16 -12.40 19.91 10.35
CA LEU A 16 -11.85 20.18 11.68
C LEU A 16 -10.72 21.22 11.68
N GLY A 17 -10.29 21.70 10.49
CA GLY A 17 -9.21 22.68 10.36
C GLY A 17 -7.86 22.02 10.08
N LYS A 18 -6.77 22.59 10.62
CA LYS A 18 -5.39 22.14 10.41
C LYS A 18 -5.09 20.89 11.27
N PRO A 19 -5.00 19.67 10.70
CA PRO A 19 -4.77 18.48 11.50
C PRO A 19 -3.31 18.37 11.95
N ALA A 20 -3.11 17.79 13.14
CA ALA A 20 -1.85 17.18 13.54
C ALA A 20 -1.96 15.66 13.39
N ILE A 21 -0.96 15.00 12.79
CA ILE A 21 -0.96 13.56 12.57
C ILE A 21 0.34 12.91 13.05
N VAL A 22 0.21 11.80 13.77
CA VAL A 22 1.34 10.96 14.16
C VAL A 22 1.56 9.87 13.10
N VAL A 23 2.77 9.81 12.55
CA VAL A 23 3.13 8.89 11.46
C VAL A 23 4.35 8.04 11.79
N LYS A 24 4.30 6.77 11.41
CA LYS A 24 5.49 5.90 11.34
C LYS A 24 6.14 6.03 9.95
N GLY A 25 7.30 5.40 9.74
CA GLY A 25 7.98 5.45 8.43
C GLY A 25 7.10 5.03 7.25
N CYS A 26 6.35 3.94 7.37
CA CYS A 26 5.42 3.49 6.32
C CYS A 26 4.20 4.42 6.12
N ASP A 27 3.82 5.19 7.13
CA ASP A 27 2.70 6.14 7.07
C ASP A 27 3.16 7.46 6.44
N ALA A 28 4.37 7.91 6.78
CA ALA A 28 5.01 9.07 6.17
C ALA A 28 5.19 8.89 4.66
N ARG A 29 5.53 7.69 4.20
CA ARG A 29 5.50 7.37 2.76
C ARG A 29 4.10 7.50 2.15
N ALA A 30 3.05 7.14 2.89
CA ALA A 30 1.68 7.28 2.40
C ALA A 30 1.27 8.76 2.31
N LEU A 31 1.74 9.60 3.23
CA LEU A 31 1.59 11.06 3.11
C LEU A 31 2.23 11.59 1.83
N VAL A 32 3.46 11.17 1.50
CA VAL A 32 4.13 11.60 0.27
C VAL A 32 3.31 11.21 -0.95
N VAL A 33 2.79 9.97 -1.02
CA VAL A 33 1.94 9.56 -2.16
C VAL A 33 0.67 10.42 -2.25
N LEU A 34 0.02 10.70 -1.12
CA LEU A 34 -1.18 11.55 -1.10
C LEU A 34 -0.89 12.99 -1.53
N GLU A 35 0.27 13.53 -1.15
CA GLU A 35 0.75 14.86 -1.56
C GLU A 35 1.02 14.89 -3.07
N GLN A 36 1.75 13.91 -3.59
CA GLN A 36 2.06 13.78 -5.03
C GLN A 36 0.83 13.66 -5.91
N GLU A 37 -0.22 13.01 -5.41
CA GLU A 37 -1.49 12.86 -6.13
C GLU A 37 -2.50 13.97 -5.80
N CYS A 38 -2.04 15.08 -5.20
CA CYS A 38 -2.83 16.27 -4.88
C CYS A 38 -4.07 15.99 -4.01
N GLN A 39 -4.02 14.96 -3.16
CA GLN A 39 -5.12 14.60 -2.27
C GLN A 39 -5.09 15.34 -0.94
N ILE A 40 -3.90 15.82 -0.56
CA ILE A 40 -3.65 16.61 0.65
C ILE A 40 -2.70 17.76 0.33
N ASP A 41 -2.77 18.82 1.14
CA ASP A 41 -1.76 19.88 1.18
C ASP A 41 -0.90 19.70 2.44
N ARG A 42 0.38 19.39 2.25
CA ARG A 42 1.31 19.13 3.35
C ARG A 42 1.60 20.36 4.21
N SER A 43 1.44 21.57 3.67
CA SER A 43 1.61 22.84 4.41
C SER A 43 0.44 23.11 5.38
N ALA A 44 -0.72 22.55 5.07
CA ALA A 44 -1.95 22.67 5.84
C ALA A 44 -2.06 21.63 6.97
N MET A 45 -0.95 21.04 7.43
CA MET A 45 -0.93 20.07 8.54
C MET A 45 0.38 20.12 9.33
N HIS A 46 0.38 19.52 10.52
CA HIS A 46 1.58 19.25 11.30
C HIS A 46 1.79 17.74 11.43
N VAL A 47 2.99 17.26 11.15
CA VAL A 47 3.31 15.83 11.06
C VAL A 47 4.36 15.48 12.11
N ILE A 48 3.94 14.67 13.08
CA ILE A 48 4.80 14.16 14.15
C ILE A 48 5.23 12.75 13.76
N GLY A 49 6.49 12.59 13.42
CA GLY A 49 7.11 11.30 13.10
C GLY A 49 7.39 10.51 14.36
N MET A 50 7.06 9.23 14.38
CA MET A 50 7.46 8.29 15.43
C MET A 50 8.52 7.35 14.89
N ALA A 51 9.73 7.41 15.46
CA ALA A 51 10.75 6.41 15.22
C ALA A 51 10.27 5.05 15.75
N CYS A 52 10.44 3.98 14.98
CA CYS A 52 9.73 2.73 15.23
C CYS A 52 10.58 1.48 14.96
N ALA A 53 10.58 0.53 15.92
CA ALA A 53 11.20 -0.80 15.81
C ALA A 53 10.37 -1.83 15.03
N GLY A 54 9.19 -1.43 14.56
CA GLY A 54 8.14 -2.33 14.08
C GLY A 54 6.86 -2.20 14.90
N VAL A 55 5.76 -2.72 14.37
CA VAL A 55 4.44 -2.61 15.01
C VAL A 55 3.86 -3.98 15.33
N GLY A 56 3.07 -4.05 16.40
CA GLY A 56 2.40 -5.28 16.84
C GLY A 56 3.18 -6.03 17.91
N SER A 57 2.47 -6.87 18.66
CA SER A 57 3.04 -7.85 19.59
C SER A 57 2.30 -9.18 19.37
N PRO A 58 2.89 -10.17 18.66
CA PRO A 58 4.24 -10.15 18.06
C PRO A 58 4.42 -9.14 16.92
N ARG A 59 5.68 -8.83 16.57
CA ARG A 59 6.05 -7.89 15.49
C ARG A 59 5.40 -8.33 14.17
N ALA A 60 4.76 -7.39 13.48
CA ALA A 60 4.07 -7.66 12.23
C ALA A 60 5.04 -8.09 11.11
N PRO A 61 4.69 -9.05 10.24
CA PRO A 61 5.58 -9.57 9.18
C PRO A 61 6.14 -8.49 8.26
N LYS A 62 5.37 -7.44 7.96
CA LYS A 62 5.83 -6.30 7.14
C LYS A 62 7.07 -5.60 7.70
N CYS A 63 7.30 -5.71 9.01
CA CYS A 63 8.37 -4.99 9.69
C CYS A 63 9.69 -5.75 9.62
N ALA A 64 9.71 -7.04 9.25
CA ALA A 64 10.92 -7.86 9.23
C ALA A 64 11.98 -7.35 8.22
N SER A 65 11.53 -6.85 7.07
CA SER A 65 12.38 -6.23 6.02
C SER A 65 12.18 -4.70 5.90
N CYS A 66 11.66 -4.06 6.95
CA CYS A 66 11.44 -2.61 6.94
C CYS A 66 12.78 -1.87 7.07
N ASP A 67 13.02 -0.93 6.17
CA ASP A 67 14.19 -0.06 6.13
C ASP A 67 13.86 1.40 6.52
N VAL A 68 12.59 1.72 6.75
CA VAL A 68 12.12 3.07 7.11
C VAL A 68 11.75 3.13 8.59
N HIS A 69 12.76 3.21 9.45
CA HIS A 69 12.59 3.30 10.90
C HIS A 69 12.41 4.73 11.42
N VAL A 70 12.92 5.72 10.68
CA VAL A 70 12.79 7.15 10.97
C VAL A 70 11.92 7.79 9.88
N PRO A 71 10.78 8.44 10.23
CA PRO A 71 9.91 9.05 9.23
C PRO A 71 10.49 10.37 8.70
N ALA A 72 11.17 10.35 7.55
CA ALA A 72 11.82 11.52 6.98
C ALA A 72 10.86 12.66 6.55
N ALA A 73 9.59 12.36 6.29
CA ALA A 73 8.59 13.35 5.84
C ALA A 73 7.83 14.05 7.00
N ALA A 74 8.33 13.95 8.23
CA ALA A 74 7.77 14.59 9.41
C ALA A 74 8.35 15.98 9.67
N ASP A 75 7.61 16.84 10.39
CA ASP A 75 8.10 18.14 10.88
C ASP A 75 8.99 17.95 12.10
N GLU A 76 8.63 17.01 12.97
CA GLU A 76 9.37 16.64 14.17
C GLU A 76 9.39 15.13 14.31
N VAL A 77 10.45 14.54 14.87
CA VAL A 77 10.53 13.10 15.14
C VAL A 77 10.65 12.85 16.63
N ILE A 78 9.75 12.03 17.15
CA ILE A 78 9.76 11.54 18.53
C ILE A 78 10.29 10.11 18.60
N GLY A 79 11.01 9.84 19.69
CA GLY A 79 11.65 8.54 19.95
C GLY A 79 12.93 8.32 19.14
N GLU A 80 13.65 7.28 19.51
CA GLU A 80 14.89 6.87 18.83
C GLU A 80 14.60 5.63 18.00
N ALA A 81 15.14 5.58 16.78
CA ALA A 81 15.11 4.34 16.04
C ALA A 81 16.02 3.34 16.77
N PRO A 82 15.57 2.11 17.02
CA PRO A 82 16.46 1.12 17.59
C PRO A 82 17.66 0.95 16.67
N ALA A 83 18.84 0.68 17.24
CA ALA A 83 19.90 0.04 16.48
C ALA A 83 19.30 -1.20 15.81
N GLN A 84 19.51 -1.40 14.50
CA GLN A 84 18.97 -2.55 13.78
C GLN A 84 19.23 -3.83 14.59
N THR A 85 18.18 -4.39 15.18
CA THR A 85 18.30 -5.61 15.99
C THR A 85 18.31 -6.80 15.04
N GLY A 86 19.50 -7.18 14.58
CA GLY A 86 19.72 -8.31 13.68
C GLY A 86 19.69 -7.96 12.19
N PRO A 87 20.10 -8.89 11.33
CA PRO A 87 20.02 -8.69 9.88
C PRO A 87 18.55 -8.51 9.47
N ALA A 88 18.25 -7.45 8.72
CA ALA A 88 16.95 -7.28 8.11
C ALA A 88 16.74 -8.39 7.07
N ASP A 89 15.54 -8.97 7.01
CA ASP A 89 15.19 -9.85 5.90
C ASP A 89 15.32 -9.07 4.58
N PRO A 90 15.71 -9.73 3.47
CA PRO A 90 15.70 -9.09 2.17
C PRO A 90 14.32 -8.47 1.87
N PRO A 91 14.26 -7.30 1.23
CA PRO A 91 13.02 -6.79 0.66
C PRO A 91 12.36 -7.89 -0.16
N TYR A 92 11.04 -8.05 -0.02
CA TYR A 92 10.25 -9.02 -0.78
C TYR A 92 10.55 -10.51 -0.52
N ALA A 93 11.28 -10.90 0.54
CA ALA A 93 11.60 -12.32 0.81
C ALA A 93 10.41 -13.29 0.71
N GLU A 94 9.29 -12.97 1.37
CA GLU A 94 8.03 -13.75 1.32
C GLU A 94 7.45 -13.85 -0.10
N LEU A 95 7.59 -12.79 -0.90
CA LEU A 95 7.17 -12.78 -2.30
C LEU A 95 8.11 -13.64 -3.16
N GLU A 96 9.42 -13.61 -2.92
CA GLU A 96 10.38 -14.45 -3.66
C GLU A 96 10.08 -15.94 -3.46
N GLU A 97 9.85 -16.36 -2.21
CA GLU A 97 9.41 -17.73 -1.90
C GLU A 97 8.11 -18.09 -2.62
N PHE A 98 7.15 -17.16 -2.66
CA PHE A 98 5.89 -17.38 -3.39
C PHE A 98 6.10 -17.49 -4.92
N LEU A 99 7.02 -16.72 -5.50
CA LEU A 99 7.27 -16.72 -6.93
C LEU A 99 8.06 -17.93 -7.43
N GLN A 100 8.75 -18.65 -6.53
CA GLN A 100 9.37 -19.95 -6.84
C GLN A 100 8.35 -21.04 -7.17
N LYS A 101 7.10 -20.90 -6.71
CA LYS A 101 6.00 -21.82 -7.08
C LYS A 101 5.70 -21.71 -8.57
N SER A 102 5.26 -22.79 -9.19
CA SER A 102 4.83 -22.80 -10.59
C SER A 102 3.61 -21.87 -10.82
N PRO A 103 3.37 -21.41 -12.07
CA PRO A 103 2.19 -20.61 -12.39
C PRO A 103 0.87 -21.29 -11.98
N ALA A 104 0.77 -22.61 -12.11
CA ALA A 104 -0.41 -23.39 -11.71
C ALA A 104 -0.64 -23.37 -10.19
N GLU A 105 0.42 -23.53 -9.40
CA GLU A 105 0.36 -23.45 -7.94
C GLU A 105 0.01 -22.04 -7.46
N ARG A 106 0.61 -21.00 -8.05
CA ARG A 106 0.27 -19.60 -7.73
C ARG A 106 -1.19 -19.29 -8.08
N PHE A 107 -1.67 -19.79 -9.21
CA PHE A 107 -3.07 -19.62 -9.61
C PHE A 107 -4.03 -20.35 -8.66
N ALA A 108 -3.68 -21.58 -8.25
CA ALA A 108 -4.46 -22.34 -7.26
C ALA A 108 -4.54 -21.60 -5.92
N TYR A 109 -3.41 -21.10 -5.41
CA TYR A 109 -3.35 -20.27 -4.20
C TYR A 109 -4.30 -19.07 -4.29
N TRP A 110 -4.22 -18.28 -5.36
CA TRP A 110 -5.08 -17.10 -5.51
C TRP A 110 -6.56 -17.44 -5.69
N ARG A 111 -6.87 -18.60 -6.29
CA ARG A 111 -8.25 -19.10 -6.39
C ARG A 111 -8.81 -19.46 -5.01
N GLU A 112 -8.00 -20.07 -4.14
CA GLU A 112 -8.38 -20.37 -2.75
C GLU A 112 -8.56 -19.10 -1.90
N GLU A 113 -7.63 -18.14 -2.01
CA GLU A 113 -7.77 -16.84 -1.34
C GLU A 113 -9.01 -16.07 -1.84
N ALA A 114 -9.31 -16.13 -3.14
CA ALA A 114 -10.52 -15.53 -3.71
C ALA A 114 -11.80 -16.22 -3.21
N ALA A 115 -11.79 -17.55 -3.01
CA ALA A 115 -12.95 -18.28 -2.48
C ALA A 115 -13.29 -17.92 -1.03
N ARG A 116 -12.29 -17.55 -0.23
CA ARG A 116 -12.46 -17.11 1.17
C ARG A 116 -12.94 -15.66 1.30
N CYS A 117 -12.80 -14.85 0.27
CA CYS A 117 -13.11 -13.43 0.35
C CYS A 117 -14.62 -13.16 0.45
N ILE A 118 -15.05 -12.54 1.55
CA ILE A 118 -16.46 -12.22 1.82
C ILE A 118 -16.88 -10.83 1.32
N ARG A 119 -16.05 -10.14 0.54
CA ARG A 119 -16.31 -8.77 0.03
C ARG A 119 -16.71 -7.75 1.11
N CYS A 120 -16.12 -7.83 2.30
CA CYS A 120 -16.36 -6.84 3.37
C CYS A 120 -15.67 -5.48 3.13
N TYR A 121 -14.78 -5.38 2.14
CA TYR A 121 -14.02 -4.18 1.76
C TYR A 121 -13.15 -3.54 2.85
N ALA A 122 -12.94 -4.18 4.01
CA ALA A 122 -12.05 -3.65 5.06
C ALA A 122 -10.65 -3.30 4.52
N CYS A 123 -10.11 -4.12 3.60
CA CYS A 123 -8.82 -3.86 2.96
C CYS A 123 -8.81 -2.61 2.05
N ARG A 124 -9.96 -2.19 1.51
CA ARG A 124 -10.14 -0.93 0.78
C ARG A 124 -10.21 0.22 1.78
N GLU A 125 -11.10 0.12 2.77
CA GLU A 125 -11.38 1.19 3.74
C GLU A 125 -10.18 1.59 4.59
N VAL A 126 -9.29 0.66 4.90
CA VAL A 126 -8.07 0.95 5.68
C VAL A 126 -6.92 1.52 4.84
N CYS A 127 -7.01 1.43 3.51
CA CYS A 127 -5.87 1.74 2.67
C CYS A 127 -5.75 3.25 2.45
N PRO A 128 -4.60 3.86 2.80
CA PRO A 128 -4.47 5.32 2.72
C PRO A 128 -4.48 5.84 1.28
N THR A 129 -4.09 5.02 0.31
CA THR A 129 -4.04 5.39 -1.11
C THR A 129 -5.27 4.93 -1.90
N CYS A 130 -6.30 4.39 -1.23
CA CYS A 130 -7.64 4.16 -1.79
C CYS A 130 -8.59 5.31 -1.41
N TYR A 131 -8.33 6.51 -1.91
CA TYR A 131 -9.06 7.74 -1.54
C TYR A 131 -10.21 8.12 -2.47
N CYS A 132 -10.46 7.35 -3.55
CA CYS A 132 -11.50 7.68 -4.52
C CYS A 132 -12.88 7.80 -3.84
N PRO A 133 -13.64 8.90 -4.06
CA PRO A 133 -14.95 9.08 -3.43
C PRO A 133 -15.99 8.07 -3.92
N ARG A 134 -15.77 7.48 -5.11
CA ARG A 134 -16.58 6.39 -5.68
C ARG A 134 -15.66 5.32 -6.25
N CYS A 135 -15.74 4.10 -5.71
CA CYS A 135 -14.96 2.98 -6.21
C CYS A 135 -15.70 2.27 -7.36
N ILE A 136 -14.95 1.68 -8.29
CA ILE A 136 -15.51 0.87 -9.39
C ILE A 136 -16.35 -0.31 -8.87
N VAL A 137 -16.05 -0.81 -7.67
CA VAL A 137 -16.78 -1.93 -7.07
C VAL A 137 -18.16 -1.52 -6.54
N ASP A 138 -18.39 -0.22 -6.30
CA ASP A 138 -19.70 0.29 -5.88
C ASP A 138 -20.56 0.71 -7.09
N LYS A 139 -20.00 0.67 -8.31
CA LYS A 139 -20.72 1.05 -9.54
C LYS A 139 -21.51 -0.14 -10.08
N ASN A 140 -22.82 0.04 -10.21
CA ASN A 140 -23.72 -0.92 -10.85
C ASN A 140 -24.02 -0.57 -12.33
N ARG A 141 -23.63 0.62 -12.82
CA ARG A 141 -23.85 1.07 -14.21
C ARG A 141 -22.70 1.96 -14.72
N PRO A 142 -21.95 1.51 -15.76
CA PRO A 142 -21.85 0.12 -16.19
C PRO A 142 -21.28 -0.74 -15.05
N ALA A 143 -21.76 -1.99 -14.93
CA ALA A 143 -21.20 -2.95 -13.99
C ALA A 143 -19.90 -3.53 -14.57
N CYS A 144 -18.77 -2.88 -14.27
CA CYS A 144 -17.45 -3.32 -14.71
C CYS A 144 -16.91 -4.51 -13.88
N LEU A 145 -17.37 -4.62 -12.63
CA LEU A 145 -17.06 -5.73 -11.74
C LEU A 145 -18.37 -6.28 -11.17
N ASP A 146 -18.44 -7.61 -11.09
CA ASP A 146 -19.52 -8.30 -10.39
C ASP A 146 -19.41 -7.99 -8.87
N THR A 147 -20.53 -7.59 -8.28
CA THR A 147 -20.64 -7.20 -6.87
C THR A 147 -20.86 -8.41 -5.94
N SER A 148 -21.19 -9.58 -6.49
CA SER A 148 -21.34 -10.81 -5.72
C SER A 148 -19.98 -11.30 -5.18
N ALA A 149 -20.02 -12.00 -4.05
CA ALA A 149 -18.84 -12.60 -3.44
C ALA A 149 -18.51 -13.99 -4.04
N THR A 150 -18.62 -14.14 -5.36
CA THR A 150 -18.22 -15.38 -6.06
C THR A 150 -16.72 -15.42 -6.28
N VAL A 151 -16.14 -16.61 -6.45
CA VAL A 151 -14.69 -16.78 -6.71
C VAL A 151 -14.23 -15.92 -7.89
N LYS A 152 -14.98 -15.94 -9.01
CA LYS A 152 -14.67 -15.14 -10.21
C LYS A 152 -14.68 -13.64 -9.89
N ALA A 153 -15.72 -13.15 -9.23
CA ALA A 153 -15.86 -11.75 -8.88
C ALA A 153 -14.75 -11.30 -7.93
N ASN A 154 -14.48 -12.09 -6.88
CA ASN A 154 -13.44 -11.83 -5.88
C ASN A 154 -12.06 -11.77 -6.52
N PHE A 155 -11.76 -12.70 -7.44
CA PHE A 155 -10.53 -12.69 -8.21
C PHE A 155 -10.37 -11.40 -9.01
N ALA A 156 -11.40 -11.03 -9.79
CA ALA A 156 -11.39 -9.79 -10.56
C ALA A 156 -11.16 -8.56 -9.67
N TRP A 157 -11.79 -8.49 -8.50
CA TRP A 157 -11.57 -7.42 -7.54
C TRP A 157 -10.16 -7.37 -6.96
N HIS A 158 -9.59 -8.50 -6.55
CA HIS A 158 -8.23 -8.54 -6.03
C HIS A 158 -7.23 -8.01 -7.06
N VAL A 159 -7.38 -8.43 -8.32
CA VAL A 159 -6.57 -7.94 -9.44
C VAL A 159 -6.80 -6.45 -9.68
N THR A 160 -8.05 -6.00 -9.89
CA THR A 160 -8.35 -4.58 -10.15
C THR A 160 -7.82 -3.67 -9.03
N ARG A 161 -8.04 -4.04 -7.77
CA ARG A 161 -7.53 -3.27 -6.63
C ARG A 161 -6.00 -3.21 -6.63
N ALA A 162 -5.32 -4.32 -6.89
CA ALA A 162 -3.86 -4.32 -6.93
C ALA A 162 -3.33 -3.41 -8.04
N PHE A 163 -3.90 -3.48 -9.24
CA PHE A 163 -3.51 -2.61 -10.36
C PHE A 163 -3.75 -1.12 -10.07
N HIS A 164 -4.86 -0.76 -9.41
CA HIS A 164 -5.06 0.63 -8.96
C HIS A 164 -4.04 1.09 -7.91
N GLN A 165 -3.38 0.16 -7.23
CA GLN A 165 -2.35 0.42 -6.23
C GLN A 165 -0.93 0.29 -6.80
N ALA A 166 -0.78 -0.03 -8.09
CA ALA A 166 0.52 -0.06 -8.76
C ALA A 166 1.16 1.34 -8.68
N GLY A 167 2.39 1.42 -8.16
CA GLY A 167 3.05 2.70 -7.89
C GLY A 167 2.54 3.46 -6.64
N ARG A 168 1.47 3.02 -5.97
CA ARG A 168 0.95 3.70 -4.75
C ARG A 168 1.18 2.94 -3.45
N CYS A 169 1.48 1.64 -3.54
CA CYS A 169 1.64 0.80 -2.35
C CYS A 169 2.93 1.13 -1.59
N THR A 170 2.79 1.63 -0.35
CA THR A 170 3.93 1.94 0.52
C THR A 170 4.39 0.77 1.38
N GLY A 171 3.79 -0.41 1.21
CA GLY A 171 4.11 -1.60 2.01
C GLY A 171 3.60 -1.55 3.47
N CYS A 172 2.64 -0.67 3.79
CA CYS A 172 2.15 -0.49 5.16
C CYS A 172 1.40 -1.71 5.75
N GLY A 173 1.00 -2.68 4.92
CA GLY A 173 0.43 -3.97 5.35
C GLY A 173 -0.96 -3.91 6.01
N GLU A 174 -1.58 -2.74 6.09
CA GLU A 174 -2.88 -2.57 6.74
C GLU A 174 -3.98 -3.41 6.09
N CYS A 175 -3.95 -3.58 4.77
CA CYS A 175 -4.91 -4.40 4.02
C CYS A 175 -4.93 -5.88 4.43
N THR A 176 -3.76 -6.46 4.72
CA THR A 176 -3.66 -7.82 5.29
C THR A 176 -4.10 -7.81 6.75
N ARG A 177 -3.66 -6.81 7.53
CA ARG A 177 -3.96 -6.72 8.98
C ARG A 177 -5.45 -6.70 9.29
N VAL A 178 -6.26 -6.00 8.49
CA VAL A 178 -7.70 -5.86 8.74
C VAL A 178 -8.55 -6.95 8.08
N CYS A 179 -7.94 -7.89 7.35
CA CYS A 179 -8.70 -8.90 6.64
C CYS A 179 -9.27 -9.92 7.65
N PRO A 180 -10.61 -10.01 7.83
CA PRO A 180 -11.19 -10.89 8.84
C PRO A 180 -11.00 -12.38 8.53
N VAL A 181 -10.71 -12.72 7.27
CA VAL A 181 -10.47 -14.08 6.79
C VAL A 181 -8.98 -14.34 6.52
N GLY A 182 -8.09 -13.41 6.90
CA GLY A 182 -6.64 -13.63 6.84
C GLY A 182 -6.01 -13.69 5.44
N ILE A 183 -6.63 -13.09 4.42
CA ILE A 183 -6.04 -13.02 3.07
C ILE A 183 -4.79 -12.12 3.09
N ASN A 184 -3.66 -12.65 2.61
CA ASN A 184 -2.42 -11.88 2.51
C ASN A 184 -2.35 -11.05 1.23
N MET A 185 -2.95 -9.87 1.27
CA MET A 185 -2.91 -8.92 0.15
C MET A 185 -1.49 -8.37 -0.13
N ARG A 186 -0.51 -8.57 0.76
CA ARG A 186 0.85 -8.06 0.55
C ARG A 186 1.53 -8.71 -0.64
N LEU A 187 1.38 -10.01 -0.87
CA LEU A 187 2.01 -10.72 -1.99
C LEU A 187 1.68 -10.04 -3.33
N LEU A 188 0.40 -9.77 -3.57
CA LEU A 188 -0.05 -9.14 -4.82
C LEU A 188 0.42 -7.69 -4.94
N ASN A 189 0.30 -6.89 -3.87
CA ASN A 189 0.71 -5.48 -3.92
C ASN A 189 2.24 -5.32 -3.96
N GLN A 190 3.00 -6.21 -3.32
CA GLN A 190 4.46 -6.23 -3.36
C GLN A 190 4.96 -6.66 -4.74
N SER A 191 4.27 -7.58 -5.43
CA SER A 191 4.61 -7.93 -6.80
C SER A 191 4.57 -6.71 -7.73
N LEU A 192 3.56 -5.85 -7.59
CA LEU A 192 3.44 -4.63 -8.39
C LEU A 192 4.42 -3.54 -7.92
N ALA A 193 4.69 -3.45 -6.62
CA ALA A 193 5.70 -2.53 -6.09
C ALA A 193 7.12 -2.90 -6.56
N ARG A 194 7.45 -4.19 -6.61
CA ARG A 194 8.72 -4.70 -7.13
C ARG A 194 8.84 -4.41 -8.62
N ALA A 195 7.79 -4.67 -9.40
CA ALA A 195 7.77 -4.33 -10.82
C ALA A 195 7.98 -2.82 -11.05
N ALA A 196 7.38 -1.94 -10.24
CA ALA A 196 7.60 -0.50 -10.32
C ALA A 196 9.07 -0.12 -10.06
N ASP A 197 9.71 -0.77 -9.10
CA ASP A 197 11.11 -0.55 -8.74
C ASP A 197 12.07 -1.07 -9.84
N GLU A 198 11.90 -2.31 -10.28
CA GLU A 198 12.78 -2.98 -11.26
C GLU A 198 12.72 -2.35 -12.66
N HIS A 199 11.54 -1.88 -13.07
CA HIS A 199 11.31 -1.37 -14.42
C HIS A 199 11.42 0.15 -14.51
N PHE A 200 11.09 0.89 -13.44
CA PHE A 200 11.02 2.35 -13.46
C PHE A 200 11.87 3.02 -12.36
N GLY A 201 12.59 2.26 -11.53
CA GLY A 201 13.33 2.80 -10.40
C GLY A 201 12.44 3.50 -9.37
N TYR A 202 11.15 3.15 -9.34
CA TYR A 202 10.16 3.90 -8.59
C TYR A 202 9.71 3.16 -7.33
N ARG A 203 9.93 3.80 -6.19
CA ARG A 203 9.48 3.33 -4.88
C ARG A 203 8.49 4.31 -4.27
N ALA A 204 7.24 3.88 -4.12
CA ALA A 204 6.14 4.75 -3.69
C ALA A 204 6.45 5.51 -2.39
N GLY A 205 6.34 6.84 -2.43
CA GLY A 205 6.41 7.69 -1.24
C GLY A 205 7.82 7.92 -0.66
N THR A 206 8.90 7.56 -1.35
CA THR A 206 10.28 7.79 -0.84
C THR A 206 10.85 9.15 -1.24
N ASN A 207 10.47 9.69 -2.39
CA ASN A 207 10.90 11.00 -2.87
C ASN A 207 9.68 11.77 -3.38
N ARG A 208 9.49 13.01 -2.88
CA ARG A 208 8.38 13.89 -3.26
C ARG A 208 8.51 14.43 -4.69
N GLU A 209 9.76 14.66 -5.12
CA GLU A 209 10.07 15.27 -6.41
C GLU A 209 9.99 14.25 -7.57
N THR A 210 10.04 12.95 -7.28
CA THR A 210 9.93 11.92 -8.32
C THR A 210 8.47 11.79 -8.77
N PRO A 211 8.14 12.05 -10.04
CA PRO A 211 6.77 11.94 -10.54
C PRO A 211 6.20 10.53 -10.37
N PRO A 212 4.89 10.36 -10.08
CA PRO A 212 4.25 9.06 -10.08
C PRO A 212 4.38 8.34 -11.42
N ILE A 213 4.61 7.02 -11.41
CA ILE A 213 4.73 6.21 -12.64
C ILE A 213 3.46 6.21 -13.50
N ILE A 214 2.30 6.46 -12.90
CA ILE A 214 1.05 6.62 -13.63
C ILE A 214 0.89 8.10 -13.94
N GLY A 215 1.13 8.46 -15.20
CA GLY A 215 1.04 9.86 -15.68
C GLY A 215 2.38 10.53 -15.94
N ALA A 216 3.50 9.84 -15.71
CA ALA A 216 4.83 10.24 -16.15
C ALA A 216 5.40 9.25 -17.17
N TYR A 217 6.30 9.72 -18.02
CA TYR A 217 6.98 8.93 -19.05
C TYR A 217 8.45 9.34 -19.11
N GLY A 218 9.35 8.37 -19.16
CA GLY A 218 10.79 8.57 -19.38
C GLY A 218 11.22 8.03 -20.75
N LEU A 219 12.07 8.77 -21.47
CA LEU A 219 12.67 8.30 -22.73
C LEU A 219 13.60 7.09 -22.52
N GLU A 220 14.08 6.90 -21.29
CA GLU A 220 14.96 5.79 -20.88
C GLU A 220 14.18 4.61 -20.26
N ASP A 221 12.84 4.65 -20.28
CA ASP A 221 12.00 3.57 -19.77
C ASP A 221 12.22 2.29 -20.59
N LYS A 222 12.27 1.13 -19.91
CA LYS A 222 12.58 -0.15 -20.56
C LYS A 222 11.41 -0.63 -21.42
N GLU A 223 11.52 -0.49 -22.74
CA GLU A 223 10.54 -0.97 -23.74
C GLU A 223 10.58 -2.50 -24.00
N SER A 224 11.28 -3.27 -23.17
CA SER A 224 11.53 -4.72 -23.33
C SER A 224 10.28 -5.65 -23.36
N PHE A 225 9.10 -5.08 -23.15
CA PHE A 225 7.79 -5.76 -23.19
C PHE A 225 7.17 -5.78 -24.58
N ILE A 226 7.63 -4.93 -25.52
CA ILE A 226 7.31 -5.05 -26.94
C ILE A 226 8.34 -6.01 -27.55
N ARG A 227 7.92 -7.24 -27.82
CA ARG A 227 8.73 -8.28 -28.47
C ARG A 227 8.01 -8.84 -29.68
#